data_AF-A0A346S4K7-F1
#
_entry.id   AF-A0A346S4K7-F1
#
_cell.length_a   1.000
_cell.length_b   1.000
_cell.length_c   1.000
_cell.angle_alpha   90.00
_cell.angle_beta   90.00
_cell.angle_gamma   90.00
#
_symmetry.space_group_name_H-M   'P 1'
#
loop_
_entity.id
_entity.type
_entity.pdbx_description
1 polymer ?
#
loop_
_entity_poly.entity_id
_entity_poly.type
_entity_poly.pdbx_seq_one_letter_code
_entity_poly.pdbx_strand_id
1 'polypeptide(L)'
;MSTKASIAAGDKFHLYNEELLSSEPRSVFLNLEKPSSYEISKETFKDQIIESLTVEIPSEVLDEIAIRWIKYRKLQGAVGGPVGLEWGSPDCPYD
;
A
#
# COMPACT_ATOMS: atom_id res chain seq x y z
N MET A 1 -22.41 3.20 -10.98
CA MET A 1 -21.20 2.63 -11.60
C MET A 1 -20.01 3.12 -10.81
N SER A 2 -19.17 2.22 -10.30
CA SER A 2 -17.91 2.55 -9.59
C SER A 2 -16.76 2.42 -10.58
N THR A 3 -15.84 3.37 -10.60
CA THR A 3 -14.66 3.34 -11.48
C THR A 3 -13.42 3.12 -10.62
N LYS A 4 -12.56 2.19 -11.02
CA LYS A 4 -11.26 1.98 -10.36
C LYS A 4 -10.28 3.07 -10.80
N ALA A 5 -9.86 3.91 -9.87
CA ALA A 5 -8.82 4.89 -10.09
C ALA A 5 -7.47 4.30 -9.65
N SER A 6 -6.60 4.02 -10.63
CA SER A 6 -5.27 3.45 -10.40
C SER A 6 -4.34 4.44 -9.70
N ILE A 7 -3.70 4.00 -8.63
CA ILE A 7 -2.64 4.76 -7.93
C ILE A 7 -1.26 4.26 -8.38
N ALA A 8 -1.06 2.95 -8.35
CA ALA A 8 0.18 2.31 -8.76
C ALA A 8 -0.11 0.93 -9.33
N ALA A 9 0.53 0.58 -10.43
CA ALA A 9 0.49 -0.77 -10.97
C ALA A 9 1.90 -1.23 -11.34
N GLY A 10 2.19 -2.49 -11.08
CA GLY A 10 3.38 -3.20 -11.53
C GLY A 10 2.97 -4.60 -11.97
N ASP A 11 3.95 -5.39 -12.43
CA ASP A 11 3.68 -6.72 -13.00
C ASP A 11 3.00 -7.70 -12.02
N LYS A 12 3.11 -7.45 -10.71
CA LYS A 12 2.60 -8.33 -9.65
C LYS A 12 1.58 -7.66 -8.73
N PHE A 13 1.27 -6.39 -8.93
CA PHE A 13 0.37 -5.67 -8.03
C PHE A 13 -0.39 -4.54 -8.69
N HIS A 14 -1.54 -4.20 -8.12
CA HIS A 14 -2.32 -3.02 -8.48
C HIS A 14 -2.89 -2.38 -7.22
N LEU A 15 -2.40 -1.18 -6.90
CA LEU A 15 -2.92 -0.30 -5.87
C LEU A 15 -3.90 0.68 -6.51
N TYR A 16 -5.15 0.71 -6.03
CA TYR A 16 -6.21 1.55 -6.60
C TYR A 16 -7.23 1.98 -5.55
N ASN A 17 -7.98 3.02 -5.88
CA ASN A 17 -9.19 3.40 -5.15
C ASN A 17 -10.43 3.08 -5.96
N GLU A 18 -11.55 2.90 -5.29
CA GLU A 18 -12.86 2.89 -5.95
C GLU A 18 -13.49 4.27 -5.82
N GLU A 19 -13.64 4.96 -6.95
CA GLU A 19 -14.29 6.27 -6.98
C GLU A 19 -15.80 6.08 -7.07
N LEU A 20 -16.47 6.48 -5.99
CA LEU A 20 -17.90 6.74 -6.00
C LEU A 20 -18.12 8.17 -6.49
N LEU A 21 -19.12 8.38 -7.34
CA LEU A 21 -19.43 9.64 -8.02
C LEU A 21 -19.65 10.86 -7.10
N SER A 22 -19.62 10.69 -5.78
CA SER A 22 -20.08 11.68 -4.80
C SER A 22 -19.18 11.80 -3.56
N SER A 23 -17.99 11.18 -3.51
CA SER A 23 -17.10 11.29 -2.34
C SER A 23 -15.63 11.08 -2.68
N GLU A 24 -14.74 11.79 -1.98
CA GLU A 24 -13.31 11.44 -1.99
C GLU A 24 -13.13 9.98 -1.55
N PRO A 25 -12.27 9.20 -2.22
CA PRO A 25 -12.07 7.80 -1.89
C PRO A 25 -11.49 7.65 -0.48
N ARG A 26 -12.25 7.03 0.42
CA ARG A 26 -11.86 6.78 1.82
C ARG A 26 -10.99 5.54 1.98
N SER A 27 -10.99 4.66 1.00
CA SER A 27 -10.35 3.34 1.07
C SER A 27 -9.47 3.12 -0.16
N VAL A 28 -8.36 2.44 0.07
CA VAL A 28 -7.43 1.98 -0.96
C VAL A 28 -7.41 0.45 -0.94
N PHE A 29 -7.27 -0.14 -2.12
CA PHE A 29 -7.23 -1.58 -2.33
C PHE A 29 -5.90 -1.94 -2.96
N LEU A 30 -5.25 -2.96 -2.38
CA LEU A 30 -4.06 -3.57 -2.94
C LEU A 30 -4.43 -4.95 -3.47
N ASN A 31 -4.41 -5.09 -4.80
CA ASN A 31 -4.53 -6.39 -5.46
C ASN A 31 -3.12 -6.94 -5.73
N LEU A 32 -2.90 -8.21 -5.40
CA LEU A 32 -1.63 -8.91 -5.59
C LEU A 32 -1.86 -10.07 -6.56
N GLU A 33 -1.09 -10.12 -7.63
CA GLU A 33 -1.16 -11.19 -8.62
C GLU A 33 -0.13 -12.27 -8.30
N LYS A 34 -0.61 -13.50 -8.06
CA LYS A 34 0.21 -14.68 -7.77
C LYS A 34 1.23 -14.43 -6.63
N PRO A 35 0.75 -14.11 -5.41
CA PRO A 35 1.64 -13.93 -4.27
C PRO A 35 2.44 -15.22 -4.00
N SER A 36 3.68 -15.08 -3.54
CA SER A 36 4.56 -16.21 -3.23
C SER A 36 3.95 -17.13 -2.17
N SER A 37 3.30 -16.53 -1.17
CA SER A 37 2.61 -17.22 -0.09
C SER A 37 1.44 -16.37 0.41
N TYR A 38 0.35 -17.02 0.81
CA TYR A 38 -0.74 -16.38 1.54
C TYR A 38 -1.37 -17.37 2.52
N GLU A 39 -1.83 -16.86 3.65
CA GLU A 39 -2.50 -17.60 4.70
C GLU A 39 -3.78 -16.87 5.10
N ILE A 40 -4.88 -17.62 5.21
CA ILE A 40 -6.13 -17.13 5.75
C ILE A 40 -6.38 -17.89 7.04
N SER A 41 -6.37 -17.19 8.17
CA SER A 41 -6.73 -17.77 9.46
C SER A 41 -8.10 -17.28 9.91
N LYS A 42 -8.85 -18.17 10.54
CA LYS A 42 -10.12 -17.85 11.20
C LYS A 42 -10.10 -18.43 12.58
N GLU A 43 -10.08 -17.57 13.59
CA GLU A 43 -10.09 -17.98 14.99
C GLU A 43 -11.39 -17.54 15.65
N THR A 44 -11.95 -18.40 16.49
CA THR A 44 -13.10 -18.04 17.32
C THR A 44 -12.64 -17.85 18.76
N PHE A 45 -12.72 -16.63 19.28
CA PHE A 45 -12.34 -16.30 20.64
C PHE A 45 -13.48 -15.54 21.33
N LYS A 46 -13.98 -16.09 22.44
CA LYS A 46 -15.08 -15.48 23.24
C LYS A 46 -16.29 -15.07 22.38
N ASP A 47 -16.81 -15.99 21.56
CA ASP A 47 -17.93 -15.77 20.64
C ASP A 47 -17.70 -14.72 19.54
N GLN A 48 -16.46 -14.26 19.35
CA GLN A 48 -16.06 -13.41 18.23
C GLN A 48 -15.25 -14.21 17.21
N ILE A 49 -15.56 -14.02 15.93
CA ILE A 49 -14.78 -14.57 14.83
C ILE A 49 -13.76 -13.51 14.42
N ILE A 50 -12.47 -13.86 14.51
CA ILE A 50 -11.35 -13.06 14.05
C ILE A 50 -10.85 -13.70 12.76
N GLU A 51 -10.98 -12.98 11.65
CA GLU A 51 -10.44 -13.40 10.36
C GLU A 51 -9.17 -12.60 10.08
N SER A 52 -8.09 -13.27 9.69
CA SER A 52 -6.86 -12.61 9.27
C SER A 52 -6.37 -13.15 7.92
N LEU A 53 -5.79 -12.26 7.13
CA LEU A 53 -5.15 -12.56 5.85
C LEU A 53 -3.70 -12.10 5.94
N THR A 54 -2.77 -13.06 5.83
CA THR A 54 -1.34 -12.79 5.73
C THR A 54 -0.92 -13.07 4.30
N VAL A 55 -0.19 -12.14 3.68
CA VAL A 55 0.34 -12.32 2.32
C VAL A 55 1.82 -11.96 2.32
N GLU A 56 2.63 -12.80 1.70
CA GLU A 56 4.03 -12.50 1.44
C GLU A 56 4.15 -11.53 0.27
N ILE A 57 4.79 -10.39 0.52
CA ILE A 57 5.10 -9.37 -0.49
C ILE A 57 6.62 -9.20 -0.49
N PRO A 58 7.31 -9.41 -1.63
CA PRO A 58 8.73 -9.11 -1.73
C PRO A 58 9.04 -7.68 -1.33
N SER A 59 10.11 -7.46 -0.58
CA SER A 59 10.45 -6.15 -0.01
C SER A 59 10.55 -5.06 -1.08
N GLU A 60 11.16 -5.36 -2.23
CA GLU A 60 11.34 -4.41 -3.32
C GLU A 60 10.00 -3.96 -3.92
N VAL A 61 9.01 -4.86 -3.95
CA VAL A 61 7.65 -4.55 -4.40
C VAL A 61 6.93 -3.67 -3.38
N LEU A 62 7.10 -3.97 -2.08
CA LEU A 62 6.51 -3.16 -1.02
C LEU A 62 7.11 -1.75 -0.99
N ASP A 63 8.43 -1.62 -1.20
CA ASP A 63 9.13 -0.33 -1.30
C ASP A 63 8.57 0.50 -2.46
N GLU A 64 8.39 -0.13 -3.63
CA GLU A 64 7.78 0.53 -4.79
C GLU A 64 6.36 1.03 -4.50
N ILE A 65 5.53 0.17 -3.88
CA ILE A 65 4.16 0.51 -3.47
C ILE A 65 4.18 1.70 -2.50
N ALA A 66 5.03 1.65 -1.47
CA ALA A 66 5.14 2.68 -0.44
C ALA A 66 5.57 4.03 -1.03
N ILE A 67 6.63 4.06 -1.84
CA ILE A 67 7.12 5.28 -2.48
C ILE A 67 6.03 5.90 -3.37
N ARG A 68 5.36 5.09 -4.19
CA ARG A 68 4.28 5.59 -5.06
C ARG A 68 3.10 6.11 -4.26
N TRP A 69 2.75 5.47 -3.15
CA TRP A 69 1.69 5.93 -2.25
C TRP A 69 2.02 7.27 -1.59
N ILE A 70 3.22 7.43 -1.02
CA ILE A 70 3.68 8.67 -0.40
C ILE A 70 3.65 9.81 -1.44
N LYS A 71 4.12 9.55 -2.66
CA LYS A 71 4.06 10.53 -3.77
C LYS A 71 2.62 10.89 -4.14
N TYR A 72 1.75 9.91 -4.31
CA TYR A 72 0.34 10.11 -4.65
C TYR A 72 -0.39 10.98 -3.61
N ARG A 73 -0.16 10.70 -2.32
CA ARG A 73 -0.77 11.43 -1.20
C ARG A 73 -0.05 12.74 -0.84
N LYS A 74 1.06 13.05 -1.51
CA LYS A 74 1.93 14.20 -1.23
C LYS A 74 2.41 14.26 0.24
N LEU A 75 2.83 13.10 0.77
CA LEU A 75 3.26 12.94 2.16
C LEU A 75 4.77 13.15 2.38
N GLN A 76 5.49 13.74 1.42
CA GLN A 76 6.93 13.96 1.50
C GLN A 76 7.34 14.77 2.75
N GLY A 77 6.54 15.76 3.14
CA GLY A 77 6.80 16.54 4.35
C GLY A 77 6.71 15.73 5.65
N ALA A 78 5.92 14.65 5.67
CA ALA A 78 5.78 13.79 6.84
C ALA A 78 6.98 12.85 7.03
N VAL A 79 7.72 12.58 5.96
CA VAL A 79 8.94 11.74 5.98
C VAL A 79 10.23 12.58 5.99
N GLY A 80 10.13 13.90 6.21
CA GLY A 80 11.29 14.76 6.42
C GLY A 80 12.04 15.20 5.16
N GLY A 81 11.46 15.03 3.96
CA GLY A 81 12.08 15.46 2.71
C GLY A 81 11.55 14.74 1.48
N PRO A 82 12.20 14.90 0.32
CA PRO A 82 11.90 14.09 -0.85
C PRO A 82 12.05 12.60 -0.52
N VAL A 83 11.06 11.78 -0.90
CA VAL A 83 11.04 10.34 -0.60
C VAL A 83 12.29 9.66 -1.16
N GLY A 84 13.05 8.97 -0.30
CA GLY A 84 14.34 8.35 -0.61
C GLY A 84 15.56 9.27 -0.45
N LEU A 85 15.37 10.54 -0.06
CA LEU A 85 16.42 11.53 0.25
C LEU A 85 16.08 12.26 1.55
N GLU A 86 15.46 11.54 2.47
CA GLU A 86 15.04 12.06 3.76
C GLU A 86 16.24 12.39 4.66
N TRP A 87 16.15 13.50 5.39
CA TRP A 87 17.25 14.04 6.19
C TRP A 87 17.68 13.03 7.25
N GLY A 88 18.97 12.64 7.24
CA GLY A 88 19.52 11.60 8.13
C GLY A 88 19.37 10.16 7.61
N SER A 89 18.84 9.95 6.40
CA SER A 89 18.91 8.65 5.72
C SER A 89 20.36 8.34 5.30
N PRO A 90 20.85 7.09 5.42
CA PRO A 90 22.19 6.69 4.99
C PRO A 90 22.49 7.00 3.51
N ASP A 91 21.42 7.09 2.70
CA ASP A 91 21.48 7.31 1.26
C ASP A 91 21.24 8.78 0.86
N CYS A 92 21.09 9.70 1.83
CA CYS A 92 20.96 11.13 1.55
C CYS A 92 22.35 11.73 1.24
N PRO A 93 22.60 12.30 0.03
CA PRO A 93 23.88 12.89 -0.34
C PRO A 93 24.11 14.28 0.27
N TYR A 94 23.12 14.80 1.01
CA TYR A 94 23.17 16.08 1.69
C TYR A 94 23.29 15.80 3.19
N ASP A 95 24.47 16.08 3.73
CA ASP A 95 24.80 16.16 5.16
C ASP A 95 24.90 17.63 5.56
#